data_AF-A0A7C7KSR8-F1
#
_entry.id   AF-A0A7C7KSR8-F1
#
_cell.length_a   1.000
_cell.length_b   1.000
_cell.length_c   1.000
_cell.angle_alpha   90.00
_cell.angle_beta   90.00
_cell.angle_gamma   90.00
#
_symmetry.space_group_name_H-M   'P 1'
#
loop_
_entity.id
_entity.type
_entity.pdbx_description
1 polymer ?
#
loop_
_entity_poly.entity_id
_entity_poly.type
_entity_poly.pdbx_seq_one_letter_code
_entity_poly.pdbx_strand_id
1 'polypeptide(L)'
;MGLLTASLLFGLAVPQPASSQDFDFSGFVAGEVRAFPEGAKFPEQDDSHISPSLVLQPELRYRWNRRDDRITFIPFLRIDADDDNRTHADIRELSWYHAEDDWDTVVGVSKVFWGVVESRHLVDIINQTDLVESPDQEDKLGQPMLNLNLLRDWGTLSFFVLPGFRERTFPDDDARLRGPLPIDADASYESGLEEWNVDFALRYSQTFGGWDIGLAHFYGTSREPRLIPRADGDGNLSFRQRYDLIHQTSLDAQYTTGPWLLKLEALTRDGHEGDRFFAAVGGFEYTLFGIFESAADLGLLAEYLHDGRDDETPATPFEDDVFLGARLALNDVEDTELLAGVILDADQEERIFSVEFERRLSDNLNLEIEGQLFDNIDENGLLSGFEKDSFLEIRLSWFF
;
A
#
# COMPACT_ATOMS: atom_id res chain seq x y z
N MET A 1 -81.34 -11.89 -32.94
CA MET A 1 -80.83 -10.62 -33.49
C MET A 1 -79.58 -10.28 -32.71
N GLY A 2 -78.41 -10.27 -33.36
CA GLY A 2 -77.14 -9.75 -32.81
C GLY A 2 -76.20 -10.77 -32.14
N LEU A 3 -75.17 -11.20 -32.88
CA LEU A 3 -73.93 -11.86 -32.40
C LEU A 3 -73.02 -10.88 -31.63
N LEU A 4 -72.13 -11.40 -30.77
CA LEU A 4 -70.66 -11.16 -30.70
C LEU A 4 -70.10 -11.88 -29.43
N THR A 5 -69.43 -13.03 -29.51
CA THR A 5 -67.94 -13.25 -29.55
C THR A 5 -67.15 -12.35 -28.60
N ALA A 6 -66.10 -12.75 -27.88
CA ALA A 6 -65.44 -14.02 -27.60
C ALA A 6 -64.35 -13.73 -26.54
N SER A 7 -63.74 -14.80 -26.02
CA SER A 7 -62.34 -14.86 -25.56
C SER A 7 -62.00 -14.39 -24.14
N LEU A 8 -61.88 -15.40 -23.25
CA LEU A 8 -60.78 -15.44 -22.30
C LEU A 8 -59.46 -15.46 -23.07
N LEU A 9 -58.51 -14.59 -22.68
CA LEU A 9 -57.09 -14.84 -22.89
C LEU A 9 -56.32 -14.27 -21.71
N PHE A 10 -55.73 -15.19 -20.95
CA PHE A 10 -54.64 -14.96 -20.00
C PHE A 10 -53.50 -14.24 -20.75
N GLY A 11 -53.20 -13.02 -20.34
CA GLY A 11 -51.97 -12.31 -20.71
C GLY A 11 -51.15 -12.11 -19.45
N LEU A 12 -50.09 -12.89 -19.33
CA LEU A 12 -49.08 -12.82 -18.27
C LEU A 12 -48.63 -11.38 -18.05
N ALA A 13 -48.89 -10.84 -16.85
CA ALA A 13 -48.05 -9.80 -16.32
C ALA A 13 -46.67 -10.42 -16.10
N VAL A 14 -45.73 -10.16 -17.01
CA VAL A 14 -44.31 -10.42 -16.76
C VAL A 14 -43.91 -9.45 -15.65
N PRO A 15 -43.55 -9.91 -14.44
CA PRO A 15 -42.85 -9.04 -13.52
C PRO A 15 -41.51 -8.75 -14.19
N GLN A 16 -41.29 -7.52 -14.66
CA GLN A 16 -39.93 -7.09 -14.93
C GLN A 16 -39.19 -7.15 -13.59
N PRO A 17 -38.07 -7.89 -13.48
CA PRO A 17 -37.19 -7.66 -12.35
C PRO A 17 -36.77 -6.21 -12.45
N ALA A 18 -37.13 -5.40 -11.45
CA ALA A 18 -36.45 -4.14 -11.23
C ALA A 18 -34.97 -4.51 -11.08
N SER A 19 -34.16 -4.24 -12.10
CA SER A 19 -32.71 -4.31 -11.96
C SER A 19 -32.37 -3.35 -10.83
N SER A 20 -31.95 -3.92 -9.70
CA SER A 20 -31.40 -3.21 -8.55
C SER A 20 -30.08 -2.56 -9.00
N GLN A 21 -30.20 -1.48 -9.78
CA GLN A 21 -29.12 -0.55 -10.01
C GLN A 21 -28.91 0.21 -8.71
N ASP A 22 -27.74 0.01 -8.12
CA ASP A 22 -27.39 0.54 -6.81
C ASP A 22 -26.21 1.49 -7.04
N PHE A 23 -26.51 2.78 -6.99
CA PHE A 23 -25.53 3.85 -7.06
C PHE A 23 -25.22 4.30 -5.64
N ASP A 24 -23.95 4.31 -5.33
CA ASP A 24 -23.41 4.55 -4.00
C ASP A 24 -22.34 5.63 -4.13
N PHE A 25 -22.53 6.73 -3.41
CA PHE A 25 -21.62 7.87 -3.37
C PHE A 25 -21.22 8.08 -1.92
N SER A 26 -19.93 7.96 -1.67
CA SER A 26 -19.34 8.11 -0.35
C SER A 26 -17.95 8.73 -0.49
N GLY A 27 -17.17 8.73 0.58
CA GLY A 27 -15.78 9.16 0.58
C GLY A 27 -15.48 9.99 1.81
N PHE A 28 -14.38 10.75 1.77
CA PHE A 28 -14.01 11.60 2.89
C PHE A 28 -13.34 12.91 2.48
N VAL A 29 -13.34 13.84 3.42
CA VAL A 29 -12.47 15.01 3.45
C VAL A 29 -11.64 14.93 4.73
N ALA A 30 -10.33 15.12 4.63
CA ALA A 30 -9.45 15.11 5.80
C ALA A 30 -8.65 16.40 5.90
N GLY A 31 -8.43 16.83 7.15
CA GLY A 31 -7.37 17.77 7.48
C GLY A 31 -6.26 17.04 8.21
N GLU A 32 -5.03 17.32 7.82
CA GLU A 32 -3.84 16.67 8.35
C GLU A 32 -2.82 17.73 8.77
N VAL A 33 -2.08 17.45 9.84
CA VAL A 33 -0.95 18.28 10.27
C VAL A 33 0.20 17.36 10.64
N ARG A 34 1.32 17.52 9.93
CA ARG A 34 2.59 16.89 10.25
C ARG A 34 3.48 17.87 11.03
N ALA A 35 4.01 17.44 12.15
CA ALA A 35 4.84 18.26 13.03
C ALA A 35 6.23 17.66 13.17
N PHE A 36 7.26 18.44 12.84
CA PHE A 36 8.67 18.08 12.97
C PHE A 36 9.24 18.72 14.24
N PRO A 37 9.70 17.95 15.24
CA PRO A 37 10.33 18.48 16.44
C PRO A 37 11.68 19.16 16.17
N GLU A 38 12.34 18.77 15.08
CA GLU A 38 13.66 19.25 14.68
C GLU A 38 13.60 20.08 13.39
N GLY A 39 14.54 21.02 13.27
CA GLY A 39 14.74 21.78 12.04
C GLY A 39 15.32 20.91 10.93
N ALA A 40 15.15 21.33 9.69
CA ALA A 40 15.52 20.56 8.51
C ALA A 40 17.02 20.20 8.49
N LYS A 41 17.34 19.07 7.86
CA LYS A 41 18.72 18.58 7.77
C LYS A 41 19.50 19.32 6.70
N PHE A 42 18.90 19.51 5.53
CA PHE A 42 19.56 20.10 4.37
C PHE A 42 19.21 21.58 4.22
N PRO A 43 20.16 22.47 3.88
CA PRO A 43 19.89 23.90 3.72
C PRO A 43 18.85 24.25 2.65
N GLU A 44 18.65 23.38 1.68
CA GLU A 44 17.69 23.54 0.59
C GLU A 44 16.26 23.16 1.02
N GLN A 45 16.08 22.46 2.14
CA GLN A 45 14.77 22.11 2.66
C GLN A 45 14.08 23.30 3.34
N ASP A 46 12.76 23.34 3.22
CA ASP A 46 11.93 24.22 4.02
C ASP A 46 12.01 23.82 5.51
N ASP A 47 12.45 24.76 6.34
CA ASP A 47 12.61 24.59 7.79
C ASP A 47 11.27 24.71 8.55
N SER A 48 10.16 24.38 7.87
CA SER A 48 8.82 24.35 8.44
C SER A 48 8.72 23.23 9.47
N HIS A 49 8.38 23.60 10.70
CA HIS A 49 8.12 22.64 11.78
C HIS A 49 6.70 22.09 11.79
N ILE A 50 5.78 22.73 11.06
CA ILE A 50 4.36 22.36 11.00
C ILE A 50 3.94 22.43 9.54
N SER A 51 3.54 21.29 9.00
CA SER A 51 3.11 21.14 7.62
C SER A 51 1.66 20.66 7.54
N PRO A 52 0.69 21.57 7.31
CA PRO A 52 -0.71 21.22 7.17
C PRO A 52 -1.07 20.82 5.74
N SER A 53 -1.97 19.84 5.60
CA SER A 53 -2.54 19.45 4.31
C SER A 53 -4.04 19.19 4.37
N LEU A 54 -4.68 19.20 3.21
CA LEU A 54 -6.10 18.88 3.04
C LEU A 54 -6.26 17.81 1.96
N VAL A 55 -7.09 16.81 2.25
CA VAL A 55 -7.37 15.68 1.36
C VAL A 55 -8.86 15.61 1.04
N LEU A 56 -9.19 15.28 -0.21
CA LEU A 56 -10.53 14.95 -0.67
C LEU A 56 -10.47 13.67 -1.52
N GLN A 57 -11.19 12.63 -1.08
CA GLN A 57 -11.28 11.36 -1.81
C GLN A 57 -12.75 10.89 -1.84
N PRO A 58 -13.55 11.33 -2.82
CA PRO A 58 -14.86 10.77 -3.05
C PRO A 58 -14.75 9.37 -3.66
N GLU A 59 -15.78 8.59 -3.49
CA GLU A 59 -15.91 7.25 -4.03
C GLU A 59 -17.29 7.10 -4.68
N LEU A 60 -17.29 6.67 -5.95
CA LEU A 60 -18.48 6.36 -6.72
C LEU A 60 -18.49 4.88 -7.04
N ARG A 61 -19.50 4.15 -6.57
CA ARG A 61 -19.74 2.75 -6.92
C ARG A 61 -21.07 2.63 -7.63
N TYR A 62 -21.05 1.99 -8.80
CA TYR A 62 -22.26 1.66 -9.55
C TYR A 62 -22.34 0.15 -9.75
N ARG A 63 -23.35 -0.47 -9.15
CA ARG A 63 -23.56 -1.94 -9.18
C ARG A 63 -24.79 -2.29 -10.00
N TRP A 64 -24.68 -3.29 -10.86
CA TRP A 64 -25.80 -3.83 -11.64
C TRP A 64 -25.74 -5.36 -11.75
N ASN A 65 -26.67 -5.98 -12.48
CA ASN A 65 -26.76 -7.43 -12.63
C ASN A 65 -26.68 -8.19 -11.29
N ARG A 66 -27.58 -7.87 -10.35
CA ARG A 66 -27.57 -8.45 -8.99
C ARG A 66 -26.26 -8.25 -8.20
N ARG A 67 -25.48 -7.23 -8.57
CA ARG A 67 -24.17 -6.85 -8.00
C ARG A 67 -23.01 -7.70 -8.50
N ASP A 68 -23.24 -8.53 -9.50
CA ASP A 68 -22.20 -9.30 -10.19
C ASP A 68 -21.28 -8.37 -10.99
N ASP A 69 -21.79 -7.22 -11.43
CA ASP A 69 -21.00 -6.17 -12.05
C ASP A 69 -20.92 -4.91 -11.18
N ARG A 70 -19.72 -4.30 -11.14
CA ARG A 70 -19.47 -3.04 -10.44
C ARG A 70 -18.50 -2.14 -11.22
N ILE A 71 -18.81 -0.86 -11.33
CA ILE A 71 -17.80 0.18 -11.63
C ILE A 71 -17.45 0.87 -10.31
N THR A 72 -16.15 1.03 -10.07
CA THR A 72 -15.60 1.82 -8.96
C THR A 72 -14.80 2.99 -9.55
N PHE A 73 -15.03 4.19 -9.04
CA PHE A 73 -14.24 5.38 -9.37
C PHE A 73 -13.89 6.15 -8.08
N ILE A 74 -12.60 6.28 -7.81
CA ILE A 74 -12.04 6.93 -6.63
C ILE A 74 -11.01 7.96 -7.11
N PRO A 75 -11.42 9.21 -7.41
CA PRO A 75 -10.46 10.29 -7.60
C PRO A 75 -9.94 10.77 -6.25
N PHE A 76 -8.76 11.36 -6.27
CA PHE A 76 -8.04 11.86 -5.11
C PHE A 76 -7.52 13.26 -5.38
N LEU A 77 -7.53 14.10 -4.36
CA LEU A 77 -6.94 15.42 -4.37
C LEU A 77 -6.30 15.67 -3.01
N ARG A 78 -5.03 16.06 -3.01
CA ARG A 78 -4.33 16.61 -1.85
C ARG A 78 -3.82 18.02 -2.17
N ILE A 79 -3.90 18.89 -1.18
CA ILE A 79 -3.20 20.19 -1.19
C ILE A 79 -2.37 20.23 0.07
N ASP A 80 -1.05 20.33 -0.12
CA ASP A 80 -0.04 20.42 0.93
C ASP A 80 0.53 21.85 0.98
N ALA A 81 1.09 22.24 2.12
CA ALA A 81 1.59 23.59 2.33
C ALA A 81 3.10 23.72 2.08
N ASP A 82 3.86 22.64 2.18
CA ASP A 82 5.34 22.66 2.17
C ASP A 82 5.97 21.65 1.20
N ASP A 83 5.17 20.79 0.53
CA ASP A 83 5.64 19.90 -0.53
C ASP A 83 4.75 20.02 -1.78
N ASP A 84 5.29 20.63 -2.84
CA ASP A 84 4.58 20.83 -4.11
C ASP A 84 4.28 19.50 -4.83
N ASN A 85 5.13 18.47 -4.67
CA ASN A 85 4.87 17.13 -5.22
C ASN A 85 3.77 16.38 -4.44
N ARG A 86 3.58 16.72 -3.16
CA ARG A 86 2.47 16.23 -2.33
C ARG A 86 1.15 16.97 -2.60
N THR A 87 1.19 18.11 -3.27
CA THR A 87 0.00 18.75 -3.85
C THR A 87 -0.34 18.15 -5.22
N HIS A 88 -1.21 17.15 -5.24
CA HIS A 88 -1.55 16.46 -6.48
C HIS A 88 -3.00 16.01 -6.56
N ALA A 89 -3.40 15.62 -7.78
CA ALA A 89 -4.65 14.95 -8.05
C ALA A 89 -4.37 13.65 -8.80
N ASP A 90 -5.04 12.57 -8.39
CA ASP A 90 -4.89 11.24 -8.97
C ASP A 90 -6.23 10.54 -9.19
N ILE A 91 -6.24 9.55 -10.07
CA ILE A 91 -7.30 8.54 -10.11
C ILE A 91 -6.76 7.30 -9.40
N ARG A 92 -7.06 7.19 -8.09
CA ARG A 92 -6.62 6.06 -7.27
C ARG A 92 -7.19 4.76 -7.78
N GLU A 93 -8.47 4.77 -8.16
CA GLU A 93 -9.12 3.63 -8.82
C GLU A 93 -10.12 4.10 -9.88
N LEU A 94 -10.13 3.38 -11.01
CA LEU A 94 -11.18 3.41 -12.01
C LEU A 94 -11.25 2.04 -12.65
N SER A 95 -12.14 1.19 -12.15
CA SER A 95 -12.18 -0.21 -12.53
C SER A 95 -13.60 -0.71 -12.76
N TRP A 96 -13.71 -1.68 -13.65
CA TRP A 96 -14.88 -2.54 -13.77
C TRP A 96 -14.55 -3.91 -13.18
N TYR A 97 -15.41 -4.37 -12.29
CA TYR A 97 -15.39 -5.70 -11.70
C TYR A 97 -16.57 -6.51 -12.22
N HIS A 98 -16.33 -7.78 -12.51
CA HIS A 98 -17.36 -8.75 -12.86
C HIS A 98 -17.12 -10.08 -12.17
N ALA A 99 -18.19 -10.68 -11.65
CA ALA A 99 -18.17 -11.96 -10.94
C ALA A 99 -19.13 -12.97 -11.56
N GLU A 100 -18.71 -14.22 -11.56
CA GLU A 100 -19.52 -15.40 -11.81
C GLU A 100 -19.27 -16.42 -10.67
N ASP A 101 -19.94 -17.57 -10.72
CA ASP A 101 -19.86 -18.58 -9.64
C ASP A 101 -18.43 -19.08 -9.36
N ASP A 102 -17.56 -19.13 -10.38
CA ASP A 102 -16.28 -19.83 -10.33
C ASP A 102 -15.09 -19.00 -10.83
N TRP A 103 -15.31 -17.72 -11.13
CA TRP A 103 -14.27 -16.75 -11.49
C TRP A 103 -14.76 -15.32 -11.30
N ASP A 104 -13.81 -14.40 -11.15
CA ASP A 104 -14.07 -12.97 -11.17
C ASP A 104 -12.94 -12.24 -11.90
N THR A 105 -13.20 -11.01 -12.33
CA THR A 105 -12.22 -10.20 -13.04
C THR A 105 -12.31 -8.73 -12.65
N VAL A 106 -11.17 -8.06 -12.69
CA VAL A 106 -11.05 -6.60 -12.60
C VAL A 106 -10.35 -6.09 -13.84
N VAL A 107 -10.92 -5.07 -14.48
CA VAL A 107 -10.32 -4.37 -15.63
C VAL A 107 -10.33 -2.88 -15.37
N GLY A 108 -9.16 -2.24 -15.45
CA GLY A 108 -9.00 -0.80 -15.25
C GLY A 108 -7.86 -0.48 -14.29
N VAL A 109 -7.90 0.69 -13.66
CA VAL A 109 -6.92 1.10 -12.63
C VAL A 109 -7.44 0.65 -11.27
N SER A 110 -6.69 -0.19 -10.56
CA SER A 110 -7.09 -0.66 -9.24
C SER A 110 -5.87 -0.88 -8.33
N LYS A 111 -6.12 -1.15 -7.05
CA LYS A 111 -5.10 -1.51 -6.08
C LYS A 111 -5.31 -2.96 -5.66
N VAL A 112 -4.22 -3.72 -5.56
CA VAL A 112 -4.19 -5.03 -4.96
C VAL A 112 -3.09 -5.06 -3.93
N PHE A 113 -3.32 -5.84 -2.89
CA PHE A 113 -2.37 -6.00 -1.80
C PHE A 113 -2.28 -7.48 -1.45
N TRP A 114 -1.06 -7.94 -1.19
CA TRP A 114 -0.83 -9.18 -0.47
C TRP A 114 0.44 -9.04 0.36
N GLY A 115 0.35 -9.53 1.59
CA GLY A 115 1.34 -9.41 2.64
C GLY A 115 0.69 -9.82 3.96
N VAL A 116 1.50 -10.26 4.92
CA VAL A 116 1.05 -10.77 6.21
C VAL A 116 1.89 -10.23 7.38
N VAL A 117 3.13 -9.80 7.16
CA VAL A 117 4.01 -9.27 8.23
C VAL A 117 3.69 -7.81 8.53
N GLU A 118 4.09 -7.31 9.70
CA GLU A 118 3.77 -5.95 10.14
C GLU A 118 4.82 -4.92 9.73
N SER A 119 6.11 -5.28 9.79
CA SER A 119 7.19 -4.30 9.70
C SER A 119 7.41 -3.72 8.30
N ARG A 120 7.13 -4.52 7.26
CA ARG A 120 7.31 -4.18 5.84
C ARG A 120 6.72 -5.28 4.96
N HIS A 121 5.86 -4.92 4.00
CA HIS A 121 5.33 -5.88 3.03
C HIS A 121 6.27 -6.11 1.84
N LEU A 122 7.17 -7.08 2.01
CA LEU A 122 8.21 -7.44 1.06
C LEU A 122 7.65 -7.99 -0.26
N VAL A 123 6.54 -8.73 -0.19
CA VAL A 123 6.01 -9.46 -1.35
C VAL A 123 5.02 -8.65 -2.20
N ASP A 124 4.60 -7.48 -1.73
CA ASP A 124 3.69 -6.60 -2.44
C ASP A 124 4.41 -5.89 -3.60
N ILE A 125 4.04 -6.24 -4.84
CA ILE A 125 4.82 -5.88 -6.05
C ILE A 125 3.96 -5.38 -7.22
N ILE A 126 2.63 -5.43 -7.11
CA ILE A 126 1.77 -5.08 -8.23
C ILE A 126 1.62 -3.58 -8.36
N ASN A 127 1.35 -2.91 -7.23
CA ASN A 127 1.13 -1.48 -7.19
C ASN A 127 2.43 -0.75 -6.85
N GLN A 128 2.61 0.43 -7.47
CA GLN A 128 3.74 1.31 -7.19
C GLN A 128 3.52 2.05 -5.85
N THR A 129 4.54 2.19 -5.02
CA THR A 129 4.49 3.05 -3.83
C THR A 129 4.29 4.52 -4.22
N ASP A 130 3.42 5.21 -3.50
CA ASP A 130 3.19 6.66 -3.54
C ASP A 130 3.90 7.33 -2.37
N LEU A 131 5.22 7.55 -2.49
CA LEU A 131 6.08 7.94 -1.37
C LEU A 131 5.77 9.34 -0.82
N VAL A 132 5.15 10.21 -1.62
CA VAL A 132 4.75 11.55 -1.14
C VAL A 132 3.57 11.50 -0.18
N GLU A 133 2.77 10.42 -0.19
CA GLU A 133 1.65 10.29 0.74
C GLU A 133 2.11 9.88 2.13
N SER A 134 2.90 8.80 2.20
CA SER A 134 3.49 8.30 3.45
C SER A 134 4.94 7.83 3.26
N PRO A 135 5.87 8.22 4.15
CA PRO A 135 7.27 7.80 4.10
C PRO A 135 7.49 6.32 4.50
N ASP A 136 6.50 5.67 5.12
CA ASP A 136 6.53 4.24 5.47
C ASP A 136 6.45 3.30 4.24
N GLN A 137 6.10 3.83 3.07
CA GLN A 137 5.90 3.12 1.80
C GLN A 137 4.63 2.26 1.70
N GLU A 138 3.68 2.43 2.61
CA GLU A 138 2.42 1.69 2.66
C GLU A 138 1.36 2.24 1.70
N ASP A 139 1.37 3.55 1.45
CA ASP A 139 0.52 4.15 0.43
C ASP A 139 0.95 3.75 -0.98
N LYS A 140 -0.01 3.24 -1.77
CA LYS A 140 0.22 2.81 -3.16
C LYS A 140 -0.58 3.63 -4.19
N LEU A 141 -0.04 3.74 -5.40
CA LEU A 141 -0.73 4.20 -6.59
C LEU A 141 -1.62 3.10 -7.19
N GLY A 142 -2.72 3.47 -7.84
CA GLY A 142 -3.52 2.54 -8.64
C GLY A 142 -2.76 2.05 -9.87
N GLN A 143 -2.82 0.75 -10.17
CA GLN A 143 -2.14 0.11 -11.30
C GLN A 143 -3.17 -0.23 -12.39
N PRO A 144 -3.01 0.23 -13.65
CA PRO A 144 -3.80 -0.30 -14.75
C PRO A 144 -3.54 -1.80 -14.93
N MET A 145 -4.62 -2.58 -14.93
CA MET A 145 -4.55 -4.03 -14.89
C MET A 145 -5.73 -4.69 -15.60
N LEU A 146 -5.49 -5.91 -16.05
CA LEU A 146 -6.49 -6.97 -16.21
C LEU A 146 -6.13 -8.05 -15.21
N ASN A 147 -6.99 -8.26 -14.22
CA ASN A 147 -6.88 -9.34 -13.24
C ASN A 147 -7.99 -10.36 -13.50
N LEU A 148 -7.65 -11.64 -13.60
CA LEU A 148 -8.59 -12.76 -13.67
C LEU A 148 -8.31 -13.73 -12.53
N ASN A 149 -9.30 -13.95 -11.68
CA ASN A 149 -9.24 -14.91 -10.59
C ASN A 149 -10.08 -16.14 -10.94
N LEU A 150 -9.50 -17.34 -10.87
CA LEU A 150 -10.20 -18.61 -10.99
C LEU A 150 -10.39 -19.21 -9.61
N LEU A 151 -11.65 -19.34 -9.18
CA LEU A 151 -12.03 -19.79 -7.85
C LEU A 151 -12.28 -21.29 -7.87
N ARG A 152 -11.53 -22.06 -7.07
CA ARG A 152 -11.61 -23.53 -7.03
C ARG A 152 -11.61 -24.00 -5.58
N ASP A 153 -12.11 -25.22 -5.34
CA ASP A 153 -12.14 -25.82 -3.99
C ASP A 153 -10.73 -26.00 -3.38
N TRP A 154 -9.70 -26.05 -4.22
CA TRP A 154 -8.29 -26.17 -3.84
C TRP A 154 -7.56 -24.82 -3.83
N GLY A 155 -8.28 -23.69 -3.89
CA GLY A 155 -7.69 -22.35 -3.83
C GLY A 155 -7.98 -21.50 -5.07
N THR A 156 -7.34 -20.33 -5.12
CA THR A 156 -7.53 -19.32 -6.15
C THR A 156 -6.29 -19.21 -7.02
N LEU A 157 -6.48 -19.16 -8.33
CA LEU A 157 -5.42 -18.77 -9.28
C LEU A 157 -5.73 -17.38 -9.84
N SER A 158 -4.83 -16.43 -9.61
CA SER A 158 -4.93 -15.06 -10.08
C SER A 158 -3.92 -14.78 -11.18
N PHE A 159 -4.39 -14.27 -12.30
CA PHE A 159 -3.59 -13.90 -13.47
C PHE A 159 -3.66 -12.40 -13.68
N PHE A 160 -2.49 -11.76 -13.75
CA PHE A 160 -2.37 -10.32 -13.92
C PHE A 160 -1.67 -10.00 -15.23
N VAL A 161 -2.26 -9.09 -15.98
CA VAL A 161 -1.63 -8.37 -17.10
C VAL A 161 -1.67 -6.90 -16.75
N LEU A 162 -0.51 -6.25 -16.70
CA LEU A 162 -0.36 -4.91 -16.15
C LEU A 162 0.22 -3.97 -17.23
N PRO A 163 -0.62 -3.40 -18.11
CA PRO A 163 -0.17 -2.38 -19.04
C PRO A 163 -0.03 -1.03 -18.32
N GLY A 164 0.95 -0.21 -18.71
CA GLY A 164 1.08 1.15 -18.18
C GLY A 164 1.66 1.16 -16.77
N PHE A 165 2.99 1.25 -16.72
CA PHE A 165 3.75 1.50 -15.52
C PHE A 165 3.47 2.90 -14.98
N ARG A 166 3.53 3.04 -13.66
CA ARG A 166 3.49 4.34 -12.99
C ARG A 166 4.75 4.47 -12.17
N GLU A 167 5.41 5.61 -12.29
CA GLU A 167 6.63 5.94 -11.56
C GLU A 167 6.32 6.16 -10.07
N ARG A 168 7.32 5.87 -9.22
CA ARG A 168 7.30 6.23 -7.81
C ARG A 168 7.29 7.75 -7.69
N THR A 169 6.38 8.28 -6.88
CA THR A 169 6.42 9.70 -6.50
C THR A 169 7.54 9.93 -5.49
N PHE A 170 8.12 11.12 -5.46
CA PHE A 170 9.16 11.50 -4.50
C PHE A 170 8.86 12.92 -4.00
N PRO A 171 9.21 13.24 -2.72
CA PRO A 171 9.10 14.60 -2.22
C PRO A 171 9.87 15.60 -3.08
N ASP A 172 9.41 16.85 -3.11
CA ASP A 172 10.09 17.91 -3.85
C ASP A 172 11.50 18.24 -3.30
N ASP A 173 12.28 18.99 -4.07
CA ASP A 173 13.68 19.31 -3.80
C ASP A 173 13.87 20.13 -2.51
N ASP A 174 12.86 20.86 -2.07
CA ASP A 174 12.82 21.62 -0.81
C ASP A 174 11.93 20.98 0.27
N ALA A 175 11.30 19.83 -0.01
CA ALA A 175 10.45 19.17 0.97
C ALA A 175 11.24 18.47 2.10
N ARG A 176 10.59 18.30 3.25
CA ARG A 176 11.05 17.40 4.33
C ARG A 176 10.88 15.93 3.90
N LEU A 177 11.46 15.00 4.66
CA LEU A 177 11.37 13.54 4.44
C LEU A 177 11.96 13.10 3.10
N ARG A 178 13.13 13.65 2.75
CA ARG A 178 13.86 13.29 1.53
C ARG A 178 15.32 12.95 1.80
N GLY A 179 15.92 12.27 0.82
CA GLY A 179 17.36 12.01 0.79
C GLY A 179 18.20 13.27 0.57
N PRO A 180 19.53 13.14 0.62
CA PRO A 180 20.47 14.27 0.52
C PRO A 180 20.48 14.99 -0.83
N LEU A 181 20.06 14.32 -1.91
CA LEU A 181 20.02 14.88 -3.25
C LEU A 181 18.59 14.84 -3.81
N PRO A 182 18.20 15.86 -4.58
CA PRO A 182 17.05 15.84 -5.48
C PRO A 182 16.92 14.57 -6.31
N ILE A 183 15.69 14.17 -6.63
CA ILE A 183 15.40 13.05 -7.53
C ILE A 183 14.74 13.60 -8.79
N ASP A 184 15.44 13.52 -9.92
CA ASP A 184 14.94 13.94 -11.22
C ASP A 184 13.65 13.18 -11.59
N ALA A 185 12.64 13.90 -12.08
CA ALA A 185 11.42 13.32 -12.64
C ALA A 185 11.62 12.63 -14.00
N ASP A 186 12.78 12.80 -14.66
CA ASP A 186 13.11 12.13 -15.93
C ASP A 186 13.59 10.70 -15.67
N ALA A 187 12.67 9.75 -15.48
CA ALA A 187 13.03 8.36 -15.27
C ALA A 187 13.71 7.72 -16.49
N SER A 188 14.36 6.58 -16.28
CA SER A 188 14.90 5.73 -17.33
C SER A 188 14.45 4.30 -17.13
N TYR A 189 14.35 3.55 -18.22
CA TYR A 189 13.80 2.20 -18.23
C TYR A 189 14.75 1.24 -18.94
N GLU A 190 14.84 0.00 -18.45
CA GLU A 190 15.51 -1.08 -19.18
C GLU A 190 14.72 -1.47 -20.43
N SER A 191 13.39 -1.54 -20.32
CA SER A 191 12.53 -1.82 -21.47
C SER A 191 12.52 -0.65 -22.44
N GLY A 192 12.73 -0.94 -23.73
CA GLY A 192 12.59 0.06 -24.80
C GLY A 192 11.14 0.49 -25.07
N LEU A 193 10.16 -0.10 -24.36
CA LEU A 193 8.77 0.37 -24.33
C LEU A 193 8.52 1.36 -23.18
N GLU A 194 9.53 1.68 -22.38
CA GLU A 194 9.45 2.64 -21.26
C GLU A 194 8.26 2.29 -20.34
N GLU A 195 7.44 3.28 -19.98
CA GLU A 195 6.26 3.09 -19.14
C GLU A 195 5.17 2.23 -19.79
N TRP A 196 5.26 1.93 -21.09
CA TRP A 196 4.31 1.09 -21.82
C TRP A 196 4.69 -0.39 -21.85
N ASN A 197 5.75 -0.77 -21.12
CA ASN A 197 6.03 -2.19 -20.87
C ASN A 197 4.81 -2.88 -20.25
N VAL A 198 4.53 -4.11 -20.67
CA VAL A 198 3.43 -4.91 -20.11
C VAL A 198 4.03 -5.92 -19.15
N ASP A 199 3.69 -5.77 -17.88
CA ASP A 199 4.13 -6.68 -16.82
C ASP A 199 3.11 -7.80 -16.61
N PHE A 200 3.56 -8.90 -16.00
CA PHE A 200 2.75 -10.08 -15.74
C PHE A 200 2.96 -10.57 -14.32
N ALA A 201 1.87 -11.04 -13.70
CA ALA A 201 1.97 -11.80 -12.46
C ALA A 201 1.04 -13.01 -12.46
N LEU A 202 1.46 -14.05 -11.77
CA LEU A 202 0.66 -15.22 -11.46
C LEU A 202 0.71 -15.43 -9.95
N ARG A 203 -0.44 -15.65 -9.33
CA ARG A 203 -0.53 -15.97 -7.90
C ARG A 203 -1.44 -17.16 -7.68
N TYR A 204 -1.03 -18.05 -6.79
CA TYR A 204 -1.85 -19.09 -6.21
C TYR A 204 -2.04 -18.78 -4.74
N SER A 205 -3.28 -18.82 -4.24
CA SER A 205 -3.55 -18.70 -2.81
C SER A 205 -4.52 -19.78 -2.32
N GLN A 206 -4.33 -20.26 -1.10
CA GLN A 206 -5.22 -21.25 -0.49
C GLN A 206 -5.21 -21.13 1.03
N THR A 207 -6.40 -21.09 1.61
CA THR A 207 -6.62 -21.23 3.05
C THR A 207 -7.03 -22.66 3.38
N PHE A 208 -6.35 -23.31 4.33
CA PHE A 208 -6.71 -24.66 4.79
C PHE A 208 -6.33 -24.89 6.25
N GLY A 209 -7.29 -25.34 7.05
CA GLY A 209 -7.09 -25.47 8.50
C GLY A 209 -6.81 -24.09 9.13
N GLY A 210 -5.65 -23.93 9.75
CA GLY A 210 -5.18 -22.65 10.27
C GLY A 210 -4.18 -21.93 9.36
N TRP A 211 -3.89 -22.49 8.17
CA TRP A 211 -2.94 -21.92 7.22
C TRP A 211 -3.64 -21.02 6.20
N ASP A 212 -3.01 -19.89 5.91
CA ASP A 212 -3.19 -19.11 4.69
C ASP A 212 -1.84 -19.03 3.97
N ILE A 213 -1.79 -19.37 2.69
CA ILE A 213 -0.55 -19.44 1.91
C ILE A 213 -0.78 -18.84 0.53
N GLY A 214 0.13 -17.95 0.13
CA GLY A 214 0.26 -17.40 -1.20
C GLY A 214 1.61 -17.73 -1.82
N LEU A 215 1.60 -18.15 -3.09
CA LEU A 215 2.79 -18.27 -3.93
C LEU A 215 2.58 -17.42 -5.18
N ALA A 216 3.49 -16.50 -5.45
CA ALA A 216 3.40 -15.62 -6.60
C ALA A 216 4.69 -15.59 -7.42
N HIS A 217 4.54 -15.27 -8.70
CA HIS A 217 5.63 -14.92 -9.59
C HIS A 217 5.27 -13.67 -10.37
N PHE A 218 6.15 -12.68 -10.36
CA PHE A 218 6.04 -11.42 -11.09
C PHE A 218 7.19 -11.32 -12.10
N TYR A 219 6.87 -10.87 -13.31
CA TYR A 219 7.83 -10.49 -14.33
C TYR A 219 7.44 -9.14 -14.91
N GLY A 220 8.30 -8.14 -14.78
CA GLY A 220 8.01 -6.80 -15.27
C GLY A 220 8.90 -5.73 -14.68
N THR A 221 8.50 -4.48 -14.88
CA THR A 221 9.21 -3.31 -14.37
C THR A 221 9.21 -3.28 -12.84
N SER A 222 10.39 -3.13 -12.23
CA SER A 222 10.57 -3.04 -10.78
C SER A 222 9.74 -1.92 -10.17
N ARG A 223 9.14 -2.14 -8.99
CA ARG A 223 8.50 -1.09 -8.18
C ARG A 223 9.47 -0.35 -7.26
N GLU A 224 10.74 -0.76 -7.27
CA GLU A 224 11.85 -0.12 -6.58
C GLU A 224 12.83 0.40 -7.65
N PRO A 225 12.90 1.73 -7.91
CA PRO A 225 13.87 2.28 -8.83
C PRO A 225 15.27 2.28 -8.21
N ARG A 226 16.29 2.07 -9.05
CA ARG A 226 17.66 2.47 -8.69
C ARG A 226 17.81 3.97 -8.84
N LEU A 227 18.53 4.59 -7.92
CA LEU A 227 18.84 6.02 -7.94
C LEU A 227 20.25 6.22 -8.48
N ILE A 228 20.36 6.58 -9.76
CA ILE A 228 21.64 6.72 -10.45
C ILE A 228 22.13 8.17 -10.30
N PRO A 229 23.31 8.42 -9.68
CA PRO A 229 23.84 9.77 -9.56
C PRO A 229 24.04 10.44 -10.91
N ARG A 230 23.65 11.69 -11.00
CA ARG A 230 23.79 12.53 -12.19
C ARG A 230 24.31 13.91 -11.80
N ALA A 231 25.12 14.48 -12.69
CA ALA A 231 25.45 15.90 -12.65
C ALA A 231 24.84 16.58 -13.88
N ASP A 232 24.16 17.71 -13.68
CA ASP A 232 23.69 18.54 -14.78
C ASP A 232 24.84 19.34 -15.44
N GLY A 233 24.50 20.16 -16.43
CA GLY A 233 25.48 20.98 -17.15
C GLY A 233 26.13 22.09 -16.31
N ASP A 234 25.50 22.47 -15.19
CA ASP A 234 25.95 23.49 -14.25
C ASP A 234 26.70 22.88 -13.03
N GLY A 235 26.71 21.55 -12.93
CA GLY A 235 27.39 20.78 -11.89
C GLY A 235 26.55 20.49 -10.66
N ASN A 236 25.23 20.74 -10.70
CA ASN A 236 24.32 20.35 -9.63
C ASN A 236 24.14 18.82 -9.66
N LEU A 237 24.13 18.21 -8.48
CA LEU A 237 23.97 16.77 -8.34
C LEU A 237 22.52 16.41 -8.06
N SER A 238 22.02 15.39 -8.74
CA SER A 238 20.71 14.79 -8.51
C SER A 238 20.78 13.28 -8.73
N PHE A 239 19.71 12.57 -8.38
CA PHE A 239 19.53 11.18 -8.74
C PHE A 239 18.55 11.06 -9.90
N ARG A 240 18.88 10.24 -10.89
CA ARG A 240 17.94 9.81 -11.91
C ARG A 240 17.39 8.43 -11.55
N GLN A 241 16.06 8.29 -11.59
CA GLN A 241 15.41 7.00 -11.41
C GLN A 241 15.73 6.06 -12.58
N ARG A 242 16.04 4.80 -12.28
CA ARG A 242 16.17 3.74 -13.28
C ARG A 242 15.35 2.52 -12.88
N TYR A 243 14.43 2.15 -13.75
CA TYR A 243 13.56 0.99 -13.59
C TYR A 243 14.06 -0.18 -14.41
N ASP A 244 14.53 -1.22 -13.73
CA ASP A 244 14.96 -2.48 -14.34
C ASP A 244 13.78 -3.46 -14.51
N LEU A 245 13.92 -4.43 -15.41
CA LEU A 245 13.01 -5.56 -15.52
C LEU A 245 13.43 -6.65 -14.55
N ILE A 246 12.49 -7.14 -13.73
CA ILE A 246 12.77 -8.12 -12.68
C ILE A 246 11.97 -9.41 -12.87
N HIS A 247 12.52 -10.52 -12.38
CA HIS A 247 11.71 -11.69 -12.03
C HIS A 247 11.70 -11.87 -10.52
N GLN A 248 10.52 -11.81 -9.91
CA GLN A 248 10.32 -12.02 -8.49
C GLN A 248 9.47 -13.25 -8.26
N THR A 249 9.95 -14.21 -7.47
CA THR A 249 9.12 -15.29 -6.93
C THR A 249 8.96 -15.07 -5.44
N SER A 250 7.73 -15.04 -4.95
CA SER A 250 7.43 -14.74 -3.56
C SER A 250 6.49 -15.75 -2.92
N LEU A 251 6.63 -15.90 -1.61
CA LEU A 251 5.81 -16.70 -0.73
C LEU A 251 5.34 -15.81 0.42
N ASP A 252 4.06 -15.85 0.73
CA ASP A 252 3.50 -15.37 1.98
C ASP A 252 2.77 -16.52 2.68
N ALA A 253 2.94 -16.64 3.99
CA ALA A 253 2.34 -17.68 4.77
C ALA A 253 1.96 -17.17 6.16
N GLN A 254 0.75 -17.47 6.57
CA GLN A 254 0.24 -17.20 7.90
C GLN A 254 -0.32 -18.48 8.53
N TYR A 255 0.00 -18.71 9.80
CA TYR A 255 -0.59 -19.79 10.58
C TYR A 255 -1.20 -19.28 11.88
N THR A 256 -2.52 -19.43 12.01
CA THR A 256 -3.27 -19.03 13.20
C THR A 256 -3.55 -20.23 14.09
N THR A 257 -3.13 -20.17 15.35
CA THR A 257 -3.39 -21.24 16.33
C THR A 257 -3.54 -20.72 17.76
N GLY A 258 -4.77 -20.74 18.28
CA GLY A 258 -5.07 -20.17 19.59
C GLY A 258 -4.70 -18.68 19.65
N PRO A 259 -3.86 -18.23 20.60
CA PRO A 259 -3.40 -16.84 20.70
C PRO A 259 -2.22 -16.51 19.76
N TRP A 260 -1.71 -17.48 19.00
CA TRP A 260 -0.55 -17.28 18.12
C TRP A 260 -0.96 -17.00 16.68
N LEU A 261 -0.28 -16.05 16.08
CA LEU A 261 -0.28 -15.79 14.66
C LEU A 261 1.17 -15.82 14.17
N LEU A 262 1.55 -16.85 13.41
CA LEU A 262 2.88 -16.96 12.82
C LEU A 262 2.82 -16.41 11.40
N LYS A 263 3.78 -15.58 11.01
CA LYS A 263 3.80 -14.86 9.74
C LYS A 263 5.15 -15.03 9.06
N LEU A 264 5.13 -15.20 7.74
CA LEU A 264 6.32 -15.27 6.90
C LEU A 264 6.02 -14.65 5.54
N GLU A 265 6.91 -13.77 5.12
CA GLU A 265 7.05 -13.30 3.75
C GLU A 265 8.47 -13.62 3.28
N ALA A 266 8.61 -14.13 2.05
CA ALA A 266 9.91 -14.42 1.47
C ALA A 266 9.87 -14.21 -0.04
N LEU A 267 10.99 -13.78 -0.63
CA LEU A 267 11.14 -13.70 -2.07
C LEU A 267 12.54 -14.05 -2.54
N THR A 268 12.65 -14.37 -3.81
CA THR A 268 13.88 -14.29 -4.59
C THR A 268 13.64 -13.39 -5.79
N ARG A 269 14.60 -12.50 -6.07
CA ARG A 269 14.50 -11.55 -7.18
C ARG A 269 15.80 -11.52 -7.98
N ASP A 270 15.69 -11.45 -9.30
CA ASP A 270 16.77 -11.12 -10.22
C ASP A 270 16.32 -10.11 -11.27
N GLY A 271 17.24 -9.65 -12.11
CA GLY A 271 16.98 -8.71 -13.22
C GLY A 271 17.61 -7.33 -13.06
N HIS A 272 18.04 -6.98 -11.83
CA HIS A 272 18.93 -5.85 -11.61
C HIS A 272 20.35 -6.11 -12.15
N GLU A 273 21.23 -5.10 -12.07
CA GLU A 273 22.63 -5.27 -12.46
C GLU A 273 23.41 -6.23 -11.53
N GLY A 274 22.96 -6.34 -10.29
CA GLY A 274 23.48 -7.28 -9.28
C GLY A 274 23.07 -8.73 -9.46
N ASP A 275 23.53 -9.58 -8.55
CA ASP A 275 23.19 -11.00 -8.53
C ASP A 275 21.75 -11.23 -8.05
N ARG A 276 21.22 -12.43 -8.35
CA ARG A 276 19.95 -12.87 -7.78
C ARG A 276 20.05 -12.91 -6.26
N PHE A 277 19.14 -12.24 -5.57
CA PHE A 277 19.11 -12.20 -4.11
C PHE A 277 17.87 -12.89 -3.52
N PHE A 278 17.92 -13.07 -2.20
CA PHE A 278 16.85 -13.59 -1.36
C PHE A 278 16.58 -12.58 -0.25
N ALA A 279 15.31 -12.39 0.09
CA ALA A 279 14.89 -11.58 1.22
C ALA A 279 13.70 -12.27 1.91
N ALA A 280 13.57 -12.08 3.23
CA ALA A 280 12.48 -12.62 4.01
C ALA A 280 12.20 -11.78 5.26
N VAL A 281 10.93 -11.73 5.65
CA VAL A 281 10.48 -11.22 6.94
C VAL A 281 9.69 -12.33 7.62
N GLY A 282 10.07 -12.71 8.83
CA GLY A 282 9.44 -13.82 9.53
C GLY A 282 9.28 -13.53 11.01
N GLY A 283 8.12 -13.87 11.56
CA GLY A 283 7.82 -13.51 12.94
C GLY A 283 6.53 -14.08 13.48
N PHE A 284 6.08 -13.50 14.57
CA PHE A 284 4.84 -13.86 15.22
C PHE A 284 4.18 -12.68 15.91
N GLU A 285 2.87 -12.83 16.12
CA GLU A 285 2.09 -12.08 17.08
C GLU A 285 1.51 -13.04 18.13
N TYR A 286 1.56 -12.63 19.40
CA TYR A 286 0.92 -13.32 20.50
C TYR A 286 -0.12 -12.42 21.16
N THR A 287 -1.39 -12.82 21.13
CA THR A 287 -2.49 -12.04 21.71
C THR A 287 -2.80 -12.44 23.14
N LEU A 288 -2.69 -11.49 24.06
CA LEU A 288 -3.21 -11.56 25.42
C LEU A 288 -4.65 -11.07 25.43
N PHE A 289 -5.59 -12.00 25.46
CA PHE A 289 -7.02 -11.67 25.43
C PHE A 289 -7.54 -11.13 26.77
N GLY A 290 -8.37 -10.10 26.72
CA GLY A 290 -9.10 -9.57 27.87
C GLY A 290 -8.20 -9.07 29.00
N ILE A 291 -7.16 -8.30 28.65
CA ILE A 291 -6.24 -7.73 29.64
C ILE A 291 -6.99 -6.88 30.67
N PHE A 292 -6.53 -6.94 31.92
CA PHE A 292 -7.15 -6.23 33.05
C PHE A 292 -8.66 -6.52 33.25
N GLU A 293 -9.11 -7.74 32.92
CA GLU A 293 -10.53 -8.13 33.01
C GLU A 293 -11.46 -7.24 32.17
N SER A 294 -10.95 -6.72 31.05
CA SER A 294 -11.67 -5.85 30.12
C SER A 294 -11.95 -6.55 28.78
N ALA A 295 -12.55 -5.82 27.84
CA ALA A 295 -12.65 -6.27 26.45
C ALA A 295 -11.36 -6.06 25.66
N ALA A 296 -10.38 -5.32 26.19
CA ALA A 296 -9.17 -4.99 25.46
C ALA A 296 -8.24 -6.19 25.32
N ASP A 297 -7.61 -6.28 24.15
CA ASP A 297 -6.61 -7.29 23.81
C ASP A 297 -5.25 -6.62 23.57
N LEU A 298 -4.17 -7.31 23.94
CA LEU A 298 -2.81 -6.85 23.70
C LEU A 298 -2.05 -7.88 22.86
N GLY A 299 -1.77 -7.53 21.61
CA GLY A 299 -0.85 -8.24 20.73
C GLY A 299 0.59 -7.87 21.03
N LEU A 300 1.47 -8.88 21.12
CA LEU A 300 2.92 -8.70 21.19
C LEU A 300 3.54 -9.25 19.91
N LEU A 301 4.23 -8.39 19.17
CA LEU A 301 4.78 -8.67 17.85
C LEU A 301 6.30 -8.76 17.91
N ALA A 302 6.86 -9.73 17.20
CA ALA A 302 8.29 -9.81 16.95
C ALA A 302 8.54 -10.38 15.55
N GLU A 303 9.31 -9.66 14.75
CA GLU A 303 9.65 -10.06 13.37
C GLU A 303 11.16 -9.88 13.15
N TYR A 304 11.73 -10.74 12.32
CA TYR A 304 13.11 -10.65 11.86
C TYR A 304 13.10 -10.39 10.36
N LEU A 305 13.82 -9.36 9.94
CA LEU A 305 13.92 -8.92 8.56
C LEU A 305 15.32 -9.28 8.06
N HIS A 306 15.35 -9.94 6.90
CA HIS A 306 16.58 -10.27 6.21
C HIS A 306 16.47 -9.86 4.73
N ASP A 307 17.45 -9.12 4.22
CA ASP A 307 17.57 -8.81 2.80
C ASP A 307 19.02 -8.96 2.35
N GLY A 308 19.28 -9.94 1.47
CA GLY A 308 20.62 -10.28 1.00
C GLY A 308 20.98 -9.63 -0.33
N ARG A 309 20.38 -8.49 -0.67
CA ARG A 309 20.64 -7.76 -1.91
C ARG A 309 22.02 -7.08 -1.89
N ASP A 310 22.59 -6.82 -3.07
CA ASP A 310 23.90 -6.16 -3.21
C ASP A 310 23.76 -4.69 -3.62
N ASP A 311 24.88 -3.96 -3.63
CA ASP A 311 24.94 -2.52 -3.94
C ASP A 311 24.50 -2.16 -5.38
N GLU A 312 24.37 -3.14 -6.28
CA GLU A 312 23.93 -2.93 -7.68
C GLU A 312 22.40 -3.10 -7.82
N THR A 313 21.70 -3.35 -6.71
CA THR A 313 20.24 -3.38 -6.59
C THR A 313 19.70 -2.12 -5.91
N PRO A 314 18.39 -1.83 -5.97
CA PRO A 314 17.80 -0.74 -5.21
C PRO A 314 18.08 -0.88 -3.71
N ALA A 315 18.72 0.13 -3.13
CA ALA A 315 19.13 0.16 -1.73
C ALA A 315 17.94 0.03 -0.77
N THR A 316 18.15 -0.62 0.38
CA THR A 316 17.14 -0.79 1.44
C THR A 316 17.78 -0.61 2.81
N PRO A 317 17.18 0.14 3.75
CA PRO A 317 17.68 0.24 5.12
C PRO A 317 17.23 -0.94 6.01
N PHE A 318 16.79 -2.04 5.42
CA PHE A 318 16.13 -3.15 6.11
C PHE A 318 16.76 -4.46 5.64
N GLU A 319 17.90 -4.82 6.22
CA GLU A 319 18.80 -5.89 5.76
C GLU A 319 19.02 -6.99 6.81
N ASP A 320 19.25 -6.63 8.06
CA ASP A 320 19.42 -7.53 9.21
C ASP A 320 18.85 -6.85 10.46
N ASP A 321 17.53 -6.86 10.55
CA ASP A 321 16.80 -6.06 11.52
C ASP A 321 15.84 -6.91 12.37
N VAL A 322 15.58 -6.43 13.57
CA VAL A 322 14.54 -6.97 14.44
C VAL A 322 13.48 -5.93 14.67
N PHE A 323 12.24 -6.26 14.31
CA PHE A 323 11.07 -5.50 14.69
C PHE A 323 10.47 -6.05 15.98
N LEU A 324 10.17 -5.16 16.94
CA LEU A 324 9.41 -5.47 18.15
C LEU A 324 8.25 -4.50 18.26
N GLY A 325 7.04 -5.03 18.46
CA GLY A 325 5.82 -4.22 18.49
C GLY A 325 4.83 -4.65 19.55
N ALA A 326 3.90 -3.76 19.87
CA ALA A 326 2.73 -4.05 20.67
C ALA A 326 1.50 -3.38 20.05
N ARG A 327 0.43 -4.16 19.91
CA ARG A 327 -0.88 -3.70 19.44
C ARG A 327 -1.88 -3.76 20.58
N LEU A 328 -2.47 -2.63 20.93
CA LEU A 328 -3.57 -2.55 21.88
C LEU A 328 -4.87 -2.31 21.11
N ALA A 329 -5.76 -3.29 21.09
CA ALA A 329 -7.11 -3.15 20.58
C ALA A 329 -8.07 -3.04 21.77
N LEU A 330 -8.82 -1.94 21.90
CA LEU A 330 -9.76 -1.79 23.01
C LEU A 330 -11.06 -2.59 22.80
N ASN A 331 -11.31 -3.03 21.56
CA ASN A 331 -12.52 -3.72 21.16
C ASN A 331 -13.80 -2.94 21.57
N ASP A 332 -13.75 -1.60 21.49
CA ASP A 332 -14.88 -0.71 21.72
C ASP A 332 -15.65 -0.41 20.41
N VAL A 333 -16.81 0.24 20.51
CA VAL A 333 -17.64 0.56 19.32
C VAL A 333 -16.98 1.63 18.45
N GLU A 334 -16.12 2.43 19.08
CA GLU A 334 -15.28 3.45 18.48
C GLU A 334 -14.03 2.90 17.79
N ASP A 335 -13.81 1.58 17.83
CA ASP A 335 -12.73 0.89 17.12
C ASP A 335 -11.34 1.45 17.48
N THR A 336 -11.09 1.64 18.77
CA THR A 336 -9.83 2.26 19.24
C THR A 336 -8.69 1.26 19.18
N GLU A 337 -7.65 1.61 18.43
CA GLU A 337 -6.43 0.83 18.27
C GLU A 337 -5.17 1.70 18.47
N LEU A 338 -4.12 1.09 19.02
CA LEU A 338 -2.78 1.65 19.09
C LEU A 338 -1.78 0.57 18.73
N LEU A 339 -1.01 0.78 17.67
CA LEU A 339 0.19 0.02 17.36
C LEU A 339 1.41 0.89 17.69
N ALA A 340 2.37 0.32 18.39
CA ALA A 340 3.67 0.96 18.61
C ALA A 340 4.78 -0.07 18.44
N GLY A 341 5.85 0.30 17.76
CA GLY A 341 6.94 -0.61 17.48
C GLY A 341 8.29 0.08 17.32
N VAL A 342 9.31 -0.77 17.20
CA VAL A 342 10.68 -0.34 16.91
C VAL A 342 11.32 -1.35 15.98
N ILE A 343 11.96 -0.84 14.92
CA ILE A 343 12.90 -1.58 14.08
C ILE A 343 14.31 -1.26 14.59
N LEU A 344 15.10 -2.29 14.82
CA LEU A 344 16.45 -2.21 15.34
C LEU A 344 17.41 -2.89 14.34
N ASP A 345 18.35 -2.12 13.79
CA ASP A 345 19.44 -2.67 12.99
C ASP A 345 20.39 -3.46 13.91
N ALA A 346 20.67 -4.72 13.55
CA ALA A 346 21.49 -5.63 14.35
C ALA A 346 22.99 -5.29 14.35
N ASP A 347 23.49 -4.57 13.33
CA ASP A 347 24.89 -4.26 13.09
C ASP A 347 25.25 -2.80 13.40
N GLN A 348 24.40 -1.84 13.03
CA GLN A 348 24.64 -0.39 13.09
C GLN A 348 23.94 0.29 14.28
N GLU A 349 23.09 -0.45 15.02
CA GLU A 349 22.29 0.04 16.14
C GLU A 349 21.35 1.22 15.77
N GLU A 350 21.06 1.43 14.48
CA GLU A 350 20.05 2.37 13.98
C GLU A 350 18.66 1.95 14.47
N ARG A 351 17.79 2.93 14.77
CA ARG A 351 16.48 2.66 15.35
C ARG A 351 15.41 3.53 14.72
N ILE A 352 14.34 2.89 14.28
CA ILE A 352 13.12 3.57 13.82
C ILE A 352 12.01 3.17 14.78
N PHE A 353 11.48 4.12 15.53
CA PHE A 353 10.28 3.91 16.32
C PHE A 353 9.08 4.37 15.53
N SER A 354 8.01 3.57 15.51
CA SER A 354 6.73 3.91 14.91
C SER A 354 5.62 3.87 15.95
N VAL A 355 4.64 4.74 15.77
CA VAL A 355 3.38 4.72 16.52
C VAL A 355 2.24 5.07 15.60
N GLU A 356 1.17 4.29 15.67
CA GLU A 356 -0.06 4.49 14.92
C GLU A 356 -1.23 4.34 15.90
N PHE A 357 -2.08 5.34 15.96
CA PHE A 357 -3.28 5.35 16.77
C PHE A 357 -4.47 5.70 15.90
N GLU A 358 -5.53 4.92 15.99
CA GLU A 358 -6.79 5.18 15.31
C GLU A 358 -7.95 5.14 16.29
N ARG A 359 -8.92 6.06 16.10
CA ARG A 359 -10.18 6.03 16.81
C ARG A 359 -11.29 6.76 16.05
N ARG A 360 -12.47 6.12 16.00
CA ARG A 360 -13.71 6.78 15.58
C ARG A 360 -14.24 7.70 16.68
N LEU A 361 -14.38 8.99 16.38
CA LEU A 361 -14.93 10.00 17.29
C LEU A 361 -16.46 10.13 17.18
N SER A 362 -17.02 9.81 16.02
CA SER A 362 -18.47 9.71 15.76
C SER A 362 -18.70 8.86 14.49
N ASP A 363 -19.95 8.58 14.15
CA ASP A 363 -20.31 7.78 12.96
C ASP A 363 -19.61 8.21 11.66
N ASN A 364 -19.27 9.51 11.54
CA ASN A 364 -18.69 10.10 10.33
C ASN A 364 -17.33 10.76 10.58
N LEU A 365 -16.71 10.62 11.76
CA LEU A 365 -15.47 11.33 12.10
C LEU A 365 -14.45 10.35 12.68
N ASN A 366 -13.28 10.27 12.03
CA ASN A 366 -12.17 9.43 12.46
C ASN A 366 -10.95 10.29 12.79
N LEU A 367 -10.23 9.91 13.84
CA LEU A 367 -8.96 10.49 14.24
C LEU A 367 -7.87 9.44 14.06
N GLU A 368 -6.79 9.84 13.40
CA GLU A 368 -5.60 9.05 13.17
C GLU A 368 -4.39 9.87 13.64
N ILE A 369 -3.46 9.23 14.34
CA ILE A 369 -2.20 9.82 14.77
C ILE A 369 -1.09 8.84 14.41
N GLU A 370 -0.18 9.27 13.56
CA GLU A 370 1.02 8.51 13.18
C GLU A 370 2.25 9.24 13.70
N GLY A 371 3.32 8.54 14.04
CA GLY A 371 4.60 9.17 14.31
C GLY A 371 5.76 8.24 14.02
N GLN A 372 6.84 8.82 13.52
CA GLN A 372 8.10 8.13 13.29
C GLN A 372 9.22 8.91 13.96
N LEU A 373 10.08 8.19 14.70
CA LEU A 373 11.27 8.73 15.34
C LEU A 373 12.49 7.97 14.83
N PHE A 374 13.41 8.71 14.21
CA PHE A 374 14.71 8.23 13.77
C PHE A 374 15.73 8.52 14.88
N ASP A 375 16.31 7.47 15.46
CA ASP A 375 17.29 7.58 16.55
C ASP A 375 18.57 6.79 16.22
N ASN A 376 19.71 7.37 16.56
CA ASN A 376 21.03 6.76 16.37
C ASN A 376 21.32 6.33 14.92
N ILE A 377 20.95 7.18 13.97
CA ILE A 377 21.17 6.96 12.54
C ILE A 377 22.66 7.16 12.19
N ASP A 378 23.25 6.25 11.39
CA ASP A 378 24.60 6.41 10.86
C ASP A 378 24.62 7.56 9.86
N GLU A 379 25.55 8.49 10.05
CA GLU A 379 25.76 9.64 9.15
C GLU A 379 26.03 9.22 7.69
N ASN A 380 26.51 8.00 7.46
CA ASN A 380 26.79 7.44 6.14
C ASN A 380 25.75 6.40 5.68
N GLY A 381 24.78 6.08 6.53
CA GLY A 381 23.72 5.11 6.25
C GLY A 381 22.65 5.66 5.30
N LEU A 382 21.80 4.78 4.79
CA LEU A 382 20.68 5.13 3.90
C LEU A 382 19.64 6.01 4.59
N LEU A 383 19.46 5.82 5.90
CA LEU A 383 18.53 6.59 6.72
C LEU A 383 19.06 7.99 7.09
N SER A 384 20.33 8.29 6.78
CA SER A 384 20.96 9.57 7.12
C SER A 384 20.14 10.77 6.63
N GLY A 385 19.46 10.68 5.49
CA GLY A 385 18.57 11.74 4.99
C GLY A 385 17.46 12.14 5.97
N PHE A 386 16.97 11.19 6.75
CA PHE A 386 15.78 11.32 7.59
C PHE A 386 16.08 11.59 9.06
N GLU A 387 17.36 11.61 9.46
CA GLU A 387 17.78 11.73 10.87
C GLU A 387 17.11 12.90 11.62
N LYS A 388 16.86 14.03 10.96
CA LYS A 388 16.18 15.21 11.57
C LYS A 388 14.72 15.36 11.18
N ASP A 389 14.15 14.37 10.51
CA ASP A 389 12.79 14.39 9.98
C ASP A 389 11.85 13.49 10.77
N SER A 390 12.21 13.16 12.02
CA SER A 390 11.27 12.60 12.98
C SER A 390 10.01 13.47 13.05
N PHE A 391 8.84 12.85 13.07
CA PHE A 391 7.57 13.57 12.96
C PHE A 391 6.44 12.93 13.76
N LEU A 392 5.41 13.75 14.00
CA LEU A 392 4.09 13.31 14.44
C LEU A 392 3.05 13.89 13.48
N GLU A 393 2.23 13.05 12.90
CA GLU A 393 1.12 13.40 12.03
C GLU A 393 -0.20 13.19 12.75
N ILE A 394 -1.12 14.15 12.61
CA ILE A 394 -2.49 14.04 13.10
C ILE A 394 -3.42 14.27 11.92
N ARG A 395 -4.28 13.30 11.65
CA ARG A 395 -5.28 13.36 10.59
C ARG A 395 -6.68 13.23 11.18
N LEU A 396 -7.57 14.12 10.73
CA LEU A 396 -8.99 14.10 11.11
C LEU A 396 -9.82 14.00 9.83
N SER A 397 -10.48 12.85 9.66
CA SER A 397 -11.22 12.50 8.45
C SER A 397 -12.71 12.52 8.70
N TRP A 398 -13.44 13.29 7.89
CA TRP A 398 -14.90 13.32 7.88
C TRP A 398 -15.46 12.56 6.68
N PHE A 399 -16.26 11.52 6.95
CA PHE A 399 -16.86 10.63 5.96
C PHE A 399 -18.30 11.04 5.63
N PHE A 400 -18.71 10.88 4.37
CA PHE A 400 -20.04 11.25 3.87
C PHE A 400 -20.76 10.15 3.09
#